data_AF-A0A959GUY4-F1
#
_entry.id   AF-A0A959GUY4-F1
#
_cell.length_a   1.000
_cell.length_b   1.000
_cell.length_c   1.000
_cell.angle_alpha   90.00
_cell.angle_beta   90.00
_cell.angle_gamma   90.00
#
_symmetry.space_group_name_H-M   'P 1'
#
loop_
_entity.id
_entity.type
_entity.pdbx_description
1 polymer ?
#
loop_
_entity_poly.entity_id
_entity_poly.type
_entity_poly.pdbx_seq_one_letter_code
_entity_poly.pdbx_strand_id
1 'polypeptide(L)'
;FDAAACIGCGACVAACPNASAMLFTSAKVSHLSLLPQGQVEKQRRVQAMIRQMDEEGFGACSNITACEAECPKGITVENIARLNREFLSSSLRSEAKL
;
A
#
# COMPACT_ATOMS: atom_id res chain seq x y z
N PHE A 1 -5.85 -3.08 12.25
CA PHE A 1 -6.49 -4.36 11.90
C PHE A 1 -7.28 -4.26 10.60
N ASP A 2 -7.91 -3.12 10.30
CA ASP A 2 -8.78 -2.95 9.11
C ASP A 2 -8.12 -3.26 7.76
N ALA A 3 -6.82 -2.96 7.59
CA ALA A 3 -6.09 -3.29 6.36
C ALA A 3 -5.98 -4.80 6.07
N ALA A 4 -6.04 -5.65 7.11
CA ALA A 4 -6.01 -7.10 6.98
C ALA A 4 -7.28 -7.66 6.31
N ALA A 5 -8.37 -6.89 6.31
CA ALA A 5 -9.63 -7.28 5.67
C ALA A 5 -9.56 -7.26 4.13
N CYS A 6 -8.44 -6.80 3.54
CA CYS A 6 -8.26 -6.79 2.10
C CYS A 6 -8.30 -8.20 1.49
N ILE A 7 -9.38 -8.47 0.74
CA ILE A 7 -9.63 -9.74 0.05
C ILE A 7 -9.04 -9.83 -1.37
N GLY A 8 -8.30 -8.82 -1.83
CA GLY A 8 -7.67 -8.83 -3.16
C GLY A 8 -8.65 -8.78 -4.33
N CYS A 9 -9.84 -8.20 -4.17
CA CYS A 9 -10.87 -8.18 -5.21
C CYS A 9 -10.61 -7.22 -6.38
N GLY A 10 -9.65 -6.29 -6.29
CA GLY A 10 -9.34 -5.36 -7.37
C GLY A 10 -10.33 -4.20 -7.58
N ALA A 11 -11.44 -4.11 -6.84
CA ALA A 11 -12.45 -3.05 -6.98
C ALA A 11 -11.84 -1.63 -6.92
N CYS A 12 -10.91 -1.42 -5.98
CA CYS A 12 -10.20 -0.14 -5.84
C CYS A 12 -9.36 0.26 -7.07
N VAL A 13 -8.82 -0.73 -7.80
CA VAL A 13 -8.03 -0.50 -9.03
C VAL A 13 -8.97 -0.16 -10.18
N ALA A 14 -10.05 -0.93 -10.32
CA ALA A 14 -11.05 -0.72 -11.37
C ALA A 14 -11.77 0.63 -11.25
N ALA A 15 -11.99 1.12 -10.02
CA ALA A 15 -12.62 2.39 -9.76
C ALA A 15 -11.70 3.62 -10.00
N CYS A 16 -10.38 3.42 -9.97
CA CYS A 16 -9.43 4.52 -10.11
C CYS A 16 -9.29 4.93 -11.59
N PRO A 17 -9.47 6.21 -11.97
CA PRO A 17 -9.27 6.64 -13.37
C PRO A 17 -7.84 6.42 -13.88
N ASN A 18 -6.86 6.36 -12.97
CA ASN A 18 -5.46 6.08 -13.30
C ASN A 18 -5.15 4.58 -13.23
N ALA A 19 -6.13 3.72 -12.96
CA ALA A 19 -5.92 2.31 -12.63
C ALA A 19 -4.83 2.12 -11.54
N SER A 20 -4.82 2.98 -10.52
CA SER A 20 -3.80 2.93 -9.47
C SER A 20 -4.07 1.79 -8.49
N ALA A 21 -3.06 0.97 -8.23
CA ALA A 21 -3.12 -0.07 -7.20
C ALA A 21 -2.74 0.41 -5.79
N MET A 22 -2.58 1.73 -5.59
CA MET A 22 -2.10 2.30 -4.33
C MET A 22 -2.91 1.89 -3.09
N LEU A 23 -4.25 1.80 -3.17
CA LEU A 23 -5.04 1.35 -2.02
C LEU A 23 -4.82 -0.13 -1.69
N PHE A 24 -4.73 -0.98 -2.73
CA PHE A 24 -4.42 -2.40 -2.56
C PHE A 24 -3.03 -2.61 -1.96
N THR A 25 -2.01 -1.99 -2.57
CA THR A 25 -0.61 -2.10 -2.14
C THR A 25 -0.45 -1.58 -0.71
N SER A 26 -1.05 -0.43 -0.40
CA SER A 26 -0.98 0.13 0.95
C SER A 26 -1.70 -0.71 2.00
N ALA A 27 -2.82 -1.33 1.67
CA ALA A 27 -3.50 -2.25 2.58
C ALA A 27 -2.61 -3.46 2.93
N LYS A 28 -1.94 -4.04 1.92
CA LYS A 28 -1.03 -5.18 2.15
C LYS A 28 0.21 -4.77 2.95
N VAL A 29 0.79 -3.60 2.67
CA VAL A 29 1.90 -3.06 3.46
C VAL A 29 1.44 -2.82 4.91
N SER A 30 0.36 -2.08 5.15
CA SER A 30 -0.17 -1.85 6.50
C SER A 30 -0.51 -3.13 7.26
N HIS A 31 -1.12 -4.12 6.59
CA HIS A 31 -1.47 -5.40 7.20
C HIS A 31 -0.23 -6.11 7.77
N LEU A 32 0.88 -6.07 7.04
CA LEU A 32 2.09 -6.84 7.35
C LEU A 32 3.06 -6.02 8.23
N SER A 33 3.24 -4.74 7.94
CA SER A 33 4.15 -3.84 8.66
C SER A 33 3.71 -3.55 10.10
N LEU A 34 2.41 -3.64 10.42
CA LEU A 34 1.89 -3.36 11.77
C LEU A 34 2.00 -4.56 12.72
N LEU A 35 2.32 -5.75 12.21
CA LEU A 35 2.55 -6.93 13.04
C LEU A 35 3.96 -6.86 13.65
N PRO A 36 4.14 -7.31 14.91
CA PRO A 36 5.47 -7.35 15.54
C PRO A 36 6.51 -8.08 14.68
N GLN A 37 6.11 -9.19 14.04
CA GLN A 37 6.95 -10.00 13.17
C GLN A 37 7.35 -9.26 11.88
N GLY A 38 6.48 -8.39 11.37
CA GLY A 38 6.71 -7.66 10.12
C GLY A 38 7.54 -6.38 10.27
N GLN A 39 7.81 -5.94 11.51
CA GLN A 39 8.61 -4.73 11.76
C GLN A 39 10.03 -4.81 11.20
N VAL A 40 10.62 -6.00 11.21
CA VAL A 40 11.99 -6.27 10.75
C VAL A 40 12.09 -6.08 9.24
N GLU A 41 11.05 -6.48 8.48
CA GLU A 41 11.06 -6.46 7.02
C GLU A 41 10.36 -5.22 6.42
N LYS A 42 9.74 -4.37 7.22
CA LYS A 42 8.83 -3.32 6.71
C LYS A 42 9.45 -2.40 5.65
N GLN A 43 10.73 -2.04 5.81
CA GLN A 43 11.43 -1.15 4.88
C GLN A 43 11.65 -1.82 3.52
N ARG A 44 12.21 -3.03 3.52
CA ARG A 44 12.39 -3.83 2.31
C ARG A 44 11.04 -4.14 1.65
N ARG A 45 10.03 -4.46 2.46
CA ARG A 45 8.67 -4.78 2.00
C ARG A 45 8.03 -3.61 1.27
N VAL A 46 8.05 -2.40 1.85
CA VAL A 46 7.43 -1.24 1.21
C VAL A 46 8.11 -0.90 -0.13
N GLN A 47 9.44 -0.97 -0.18
CA GLN A 47 10.20 -0.74 -1.41
C GLN A 47 9.90 -1.81 -2.46
N ALA A 48 9.93 -3.10 -2.08
CA ALA A 48 9.67 -4.20 -3.00
C ALA A 48 8.24 -4.15 -3.56
N MET A 49 7.25 -3.82 -2.72
CA MET A 49 5.85 -3.77 -3.16
C MET A 49 5.54 -2.58 -4.06
N ILE A 50 6.15 -1.40 -3.81
CA ILE A 50 6.02 -0.26 -4.72
C ILE A 50 6.73 -0.55 -6.05
N ARG A 51 7.96 -1.09 -5.99
CA ARG A 51 8.69 -1.51 -7.20
C ARG A 51 7.88 -2.49 -8.03
N GLN A 52 7.28 -3.51 -7.41
CA GLN A 52 6.41 -4.45 -8.13
C GLN A 52 5.20 -3.74 -8.74
N MET A 53 4.53 -2.87 -7.98
CA MET A 53 3.37 -2.13 -8.49
C MET A 53 3.74 -1.28 -9.73
N ASP A 54 4.92 -0.67 -9.74
CA ASP A 54 5.44 0.09 -10.88
C ASP A 54 5.81 -0.84 -12.06
N GLU A 55 6.43 -2.00 -11.79
CA GLU A 55 6.77 -3.01 -12.82
C GLU A 55 5.54 -3.60 -13.52
N GLU A 56 4.42 -3.75 -12.80
CA GLU A 56 3.14 -4.18 -13.36
C GLU A 56 2.42 -3.06 -14.14
N GLY A 57 2.93 -1.83 -14.12
CA GLY A 57 2.40 -0.71 -14.89
C GLY A 57 1.13 -0.07 -14.31
N PHE A 58 0.86 -0.22 -13.01
CA PHE A 58 -0.26 0.48 -12.37
C PHE A 58 -0.02 2.00 -12.36
N GLY A 59 -1.08 2.79 -12.55
CA GLY A 59 -0.93 4.24 -12.60
C GLY A 59 -0.74 4.89 -11.22
N ALA A 60 -0.33 6.17 -11.24
CA ALA A 60 -0.06 6.94 -10.04
C ALA A 60 -1.35 7.40 -9.33
N CYS A 61 -1.28 7.54 -8.00
CA CYS A 61 -2.39 8.12 -7.22
C CYS A 61 -2.42 9.65 -7.34
N SER A 62 -3.60 10.21 -7.63
CA SER A 62 -3.87 11.66 -7.68
C SER A 62 -4.83 12.14 -6.58
N ASN A 63 -5.04 11.33 -5.54
CA ASN A 63 -5.92 11.62 -4.38
C ASN A 63 -7.40 11.85 -4.74
N ILE A 64 -7.92 11.11 -5.73
CA ILE A 64 -9.34 11.18 -6.12
C ILE A 64 -10.31 10.44 -5.17
N THR A 65 -9.77 9.60 -4.26
CA THR A 65 -10.50 8.85 -3.22
C THR A 65 -11.63 7.89 -3.66
N ALA A 66 -11.86 7.71 -4.97
CA ALA A 66 -12.81 6.71 -5.50
C ALA A 66 -12.54 5.26 -5.01
N CYS A 67 -11.27 4.92 -4.77
CA CYS A 67 -10.86 3.60 -4.32
C CYS A 67 -11.39 3.20 -2.93
N GLU A 68 -11.54 4.17 -2.01
CA GLU A 68 -12.10 3.95 -0.68
C GLU A 68 -13.62 3.79 -0.74
N ALA A 69 -14.30 4.63 -1.54
CA ALA A 69 -15.74 4.57 -1.74
C ALA A 69 -16.21 3.20 -2.29
N GLU A 70 -15.44 2.61 -3.20
CA GLU A 70 -15.77 1.34 -3.84
C GLU A 70 -15.23 0.11 -3.10
N CYS A 71 -14.52 0.28 -1.98
CA CYS A 71 -13.94 -0.85 -1.28
C CYS A 71 -15.04 -1.62 -0.50
N PRO A 72 -15.35 -2.89 -0.85
CA PRO A 72 -16.40 -3.66 -0.16
C PRO A 72 -16.02 -4.06 1.27
N LYS A 73 -14.78 -3.77 1.68
CA LYS A 73 -14.25 -4.02 3.02
C LYS A 73 -13.94 -2.74 3.79
N GLY A 74 -14.31 -1.57 3.25
CA GLY A 74 -14.15 -0.29 3.93
C GLY A 74 -12.69 0.09 4.20
N ILE A 75 -11.76 -0.27 3.31
CA ILE A 75 -10.35 0.11 3.46
C ILE A 75 -10.21 1.58 3.12
N THR A 76 -9.70 2.35 4.08
CA THR A 76 -9.56 3.80 3.98
C THR A 76 -8.27 4.23 3.29
N VAL A 77 -8.27 5.42 2.68
CA VAL A 77 -7.07 6.03 2.07
C VAL A 77 -5.98 6.39 3.09
N GLU A 78 -6.26 6.30 4.39
CA GLU A 78 -5.25 6.46 5.45
C GLU A 78 -4.12 5.43 5.34
N ASN A 79 -4.42 4.26 4.76
CA ASN A 79 -3.40 3.27 4.41
C ASN A 79 -2.44 3.80 3.36
N ILE A 80 -2.92 4.51 2.33
CA ILE A 80 -2.08 5.16 1.32
C ILE A 80 -1.16 6.19 1.99
N ALA A 81 -1.70 6.99 2.90
CA ALA A 81 -0.89 7.95 3.66
C ALA A 81 0.20 7.27 4.50
N ARG A 82 -0.09 6.10 5.09
CA ARG A 82 0.91 5.28 5.81
C ARG A 82 1.98 4.75 4.86
N LEU A 83 1.57 4.16 3.74
CA LEU A 83 2.47 3.65 2.70
C LEU A 83 3.47 4.71 2.27
N ASN A 84 3.00 5.93 1.96
CA ASN A 84 3.86 7.04 1.55
C ASN A 84 4.87 7.43 2.63
N ARG A 85 4.46 7.46 3.91
CA ARG A 85 5.37 7.72 5.03
C ARG A 85 6.40 6.61 5.23
N GLU A 86 5.98 5.35 5.12
CA GLU A 86 6.86 4.19 5.24
C GLU A 86 7.86 4.14 4.08
N PHE A 87 7.42 4.40 2.85
CA PHE A 87 8.28 4.47 1.68
C PHE A 87 9.32 5.59 1.83
N LEU A 88 8.89 6.82 2.14
CA LEU A 88 9.80 7.94 2.37
C LEU A 88 10.80 7.64 3.49
N SER A 89 10.33 7.09 4.61
CA SER A 89 11.22 6.69 5.70
C SER A 89 12.18 5.57 5.30
N SER A 90 11.80 4.68 4.39
CA SER A 90 12.66 3.60 3.90
C SER A 90 13.74 4.14 2.96
N SER A 91 13.42 5.14 2.13
CA SER A 91 14.35 5.73 1.17
C SER A 91 15.39 6.64 1.82
N LEU A 92 15.08 7.21 2.98
CA LEU A 92 15.98 8.11 3.72
C LEU A 92 16.82 7.39 4.79
N ARG A 93 16.52 6.13 5.11
CA ARG A 93 17.27 5.34 6.11
C ARG A 93 18.18 4.36 5.39
N SER A 94 19.41 4.20 5.90
CA SER A 94 20.30 3.12 5.49
C SER A 94 19.67 1.78 5.84
N GLU A 95 19.74 0.78 4.94
CA GLU A 95 19.32 -0.59 5.25
C GLU A 95 20.05 -1.05 6.52
N ALA A 96 19.30 -1.41 7.55
CA ALA A 96 19.85 -2.06 8.72
C ALA A 96 20.29 -3.47 8.30
N LYS A 97 21.60 -3.70 8.23
CA LYS A 97 22.19 -5.02 8.03
C LYS A 97 21.81 -5.89 9.24
N LEU A 98 20.88 -6.80 9.04
CA LEU A 98 20.57 -7.89 9.98
C LEU A 98 21.51 -9.07 9.73
#